data_AF-A0A4R3IC07-F1
#
_entry.id   AF-A0A4R3IC07-F1
#
_cell.length_a   1.000
_cell.length_b   1.000
_cell.length_c   1.000
_cell.angle_alpha   90.00
_cell.angle_beta   90.00
_cell.angle_gamma   90.00
#
_symmetry.space_group_name_H-M   'P 1'
#
loop_
_entity.id
_entity.type
_entity.pdbx_description
1 polymer ?
#
loop_
_entity_poly.entity_id
_entity_poly.type
_entity_poly.pdbx_seq_one_letter_code
_entity_poly.pdbx_strand_id
1 'polypeptide(L)'
;MPSEISAILTGKRPPLDHDTKVLINMIFARFHHIYTHRFESAYRDETTLNQAKREWAMSLADTPAELIEYALERCKTEHAWPPTIAEFIKLLQPSPESIGLPATNAAYVEACRNAYQATGRQWSHLCVKMAALEVSYYSLKSEPEKLTRPLFEKAYLNLVKRIIDGETLEIEQPIALPEPNAYLSDELIAQLIAAGVAETKAPTLAYYMEKPKQSDVRSRYRERAQQELEQLGIEFNLPD
;
A
#
# COMPACT_ATOMS: atom_id res chain seq x y z
N MET A 1 -26.40 26.74 -13.36
CA MET A 1 -25.41 27.02 -12.30
C MET A 1 -24.04 27.07 -12.93
N PRO A 2 -23.38 28.23 -13.02
CA PRO A 2 -22.00 28.29 -13.51
C PRO A 2 -21.10 27.55 -12.52
N SER A 3 -20.30 26.60 -13.01
CA SER A 3 -19.30 25.88 -12.21
C SER A 3 -18.22 26.85 -11.70
N GLU A 4 -17.66 26.57 -10.53
CA GLU A 4 -16.61 27.37 -9.87
C GLU A 4 -15.41 27.67 -10.79
N ILE A 5 -15.18 26.81 -11.77
CA ILE A 5 -14.16 26.94 -12.83
C ILE A 5 -14.36 28.21 -13.67
N SER A 6 -15.61 28.64 -13.91
CA SER A 6 -15.93 29.85 -14.70
C SER A 6 -15.60 31.16 -13.95
N ALA A 7 -15.60 31.15 -12.62
CA ALA A 7 -15.26 32.33 -11.80
C ALA A 7 -13.74 32.55 -11.72
N ILE A 8 -12.96 31.47 -11.78
CA ILE A 8 -11.48 31.51 -11.78
C ILE A 8 -10.96 32.19 -13.05
N LEU A 9 -11.60 31.97 -14.20
CA LEU A 9 -11.21 32.51 -15.51
C LEU A 9 -11.58 34.00 -15.72
N THR A 10 -12.47 34.56 -14.89
CA THR A 10 -12.98 35.95 -15.04
C THR A 10 -12.31 36.95 -14.09
N GLY A 11 -11.30 36.54 -13.31
CA GLY A 11 -10.54 37.43 -12.41
C GLY A 11 -11.33 37.95 -11.20
N LYS A 12 -12.64 37.70 -11.13
CA LYS A 12 -13.50 38.03 -9.99
C LYS A 12 -13.49 36.86 -9.00
N ARG A 13 -12.46 36.83 -8.16
CA ARG A 13 -12.36 35.87 -7.06
C ARG A 13 -13.29 36.29 -5.90
N PRO A 14 -13.97 35.34 -5.24
CA PRO A 14 -14.88 35.64 -4.12
C PRO A 14 -14.15 36.34 -2.96
N PRO A 15 -14.86 37.17 -2.17
CA PRO A 15 -14.28 37.82 -1.00
C PRO A 15 -13.88 36.79 0.06
N LEU A 16 -12.69 36.95 0.63
CA LEU A 16 -12.19 36.11 1.72
C LEU A 16 -12.99 36.37 3.00
N ASP A 17 -13.33 35.29 3.72
CA ASP A 17 -14.02 35.33 5.01
C ASP A 17 -13.19 36.05 6.09
N HIS A 18 -13.87 36.60 7.10
CA HIS A 18 -13.23 37.34 8.18
C HIS A 18 -12.31 36.45 9.02
N ASP A 19 -12.76 35.23 9.35
CA ASP A 19 -12.01 34.31 10.21
C ASP A 19 -10.73 33.85 9.51
N THR A 20 -10.80 33.55 8.20
CA THR A 20 -9.62 33.24 7.39
C THR A 20 -8.61 34.39 7.40
N LYS A 21 -9.05 35.66 7.31
CA LYS A 21 -8.12 36.80 7.36
C LYS A 21 -7.42 36.91 8.71
N VAL A 22 -8.15 36.71 9.80
CA VAL A 22 -7.58 36.73 11.16
C VAL A 22 -6.54 35.62 11.31
N LEU A 23 -6.87 34.41 10.86
CA LEU A 23 -5.99 33.25 10.88
C LEU A 23 -4.70 33.48 10.09
N ILE A 24 -4.80 33.98 8.85
CA ILE A 24 -3.60 34.28 8.04
C ILE A 24 -2.75 35.38 8.67
N ASN A 25 -3.36 36.42 9.22
CA ASN A 25 -2.59 37.46 9.91
C ASN A 25 -1.86 36.91 11.14
N MET A 26 -2.49 35.99 11.88
CA MET A 26 -1.85 35.28 13.00
C MET A 26 -0.65 34.45 12.51
N ILE A 27 -0.80 33.67 11.43
CA ILE A 27 0.29 32.87 10.84
C ILE A 27 1.51 33.75 10.51
N PHE A 28 1.29 34.85 9.78
CA PHE A 28 2.39 35.74 9.38
C PHE A 28 3.00 36.50 10.55
N ALA A 29 2.21 36.86 11.57
CA ALA A 29 2.74 37.43 12.81
C ALA A 29 3.64 36.44 13.56
N ARG A 30 3.26 35.15 13.61
CA ARG A 30 4.10 34.09 14.19
C ARG A 30 5.37 33.88 13.39
N PHE A 31 5.31 33.84 12.06
CA PHE A 31 6.51 33.73 11.22
C PHE A 31 7.47 34.90 11.40
N HIS A 32 6.96 36.11 11.55
CA HIS A 32 7.80 37.26 11.88
C HIS A 32 8.57 37.04 13.20
N HIS A 33 7.91 36.49 14.22
CA HIS A 33 8.55 36.18 15.51
C HIS A 33 9.55 35.02 15.42
N ILE A 34 9.21 33.95 14.70
CA ILE A 34 10.05 32.75 14.60
C ILE A 34 11.32 33.03 13.79
N TYR A 35 11.19 33.74 12.67
CA TYR A 35 12.27 33.88 11.69
C TYR A 35 12.98 35.24 11.74
N THR A 36 12.41 36.24 12.43
CA THR A 36 13.01 37.57 12.64
C THR A 36 13.48 38.22 11.33
N HIS A 37 14.74 38.61 11.23
CA HIS A 37 15.36 39.21 10.04
C HIS A 37 15.19 38.38 8.75
N ARG A 38 15.03 37.04 8.84
CA ARG A 38 14.77 36.19 7.66
C ARG A 38 13.38 36.41 7.09
N PHE A 39 12.40 36.70 7.95
CA PHE A 39 11.06 37.09 7.52
C PHE A 39 11.07 38.45 6.83
N GLU A 40 11.73 39.45 7.43
CA GLU A 40 11.88 40.79 6.82
C GLU A 40 12.59 40.73 5.47
N SER A 41 13.59 39.85 5.33
CA SER A 41 14.27 39.63 4.06
C SER A 41 13.36 38.99 3.01
N ALA A 42 12.46 38.08 3.40
CA ALA A 42 11.54 37.40 2.48
C ALA A 42 10.35 38.27 2.07
N TYR A 43 9.87 39.14 2.96
CA TYR A 43 8.67 39.96 2.79
C TYR A 43 8.94 41.45 3.01
N ARG A 44 9.91 42.00 2.28
CA ARG A 44 10.34 43.40 2.45
C ARG A 44 9.28 44.41 2.01
N ASP A 45 8.50 44.09 0.99
CA ASP A 45 7.53 45.00 0.40
C ASP A 45 6.10 44.64 0.83
N GLU A 46 5.32 45.65 1.23
CA GLU A 46 3.95 45.48 1.71
C GLU A 46 3.05 44.88 0.63
N THR A 47 3.28 45.20 -0.66
CA THR A 47 2.49 44.62 -1.75
C THR A 47 2.75 43.12 -1.89
N THR A 48 4.01 42.70 -1.81
CA THR A 48 4.38 41.27 -1.86
C THR A 48 3.88 40.50 -0.65
N LEU A 49 3.94 41.09 0.56
CA LEU A 49 3.36 40.51 1.77
C LEU A 49 1.85 40.31 1.65
N ASN A 50 1.12 41.32 1.16
CA ASN A 50 -0.32 41.24 0.98
C ASN A 50 -0.72 40.21 -0.09
N GLN A 51 0.04 40.10 -1.18
CA GLN A 51 -0.15 39.05 -2.18
C GLN A 51 0.08 37.66 -1.59
N ALA A 52 1.16 37.47 -0.82
CA ALA A 52 1.44 36.20 -0.15
C ALA A 52 0.32 35.82 0.82
N LYS A 53 -0.12 36.74 1.68
CA LYS A 53 -1.25 36.52 2.59
C LYS A 53 -2.51 36.10 1.84
N ARG A 54 -2.79 36.70 0.69
CA ARG A 54 -3.94 36.33 -0.14
C ARG A 54 -3.83 34.91 -0.71
N GLU A 55 -2.65 34.54 -1.21
CA GLU A 55 -2.40 33.18 -1.71
C GLU A 55 -2.51 32.13 -0.59
N TRP A 56 -2.00 32.44 0.61
CA TRP A 56 -2.17 31.59 1.79
C TRP A 56 -3.63 31.47 2.22
N ALA A 57 -4.39 32.57 2.21
CA ALA A 57 -5.81 32.57 2.56
C ALA A 57 -6.64 31.67 1.64
N MET A 58 -6.35 31.68 0.34
CA MET A 58 -7.02 30.79 -0.62
C MET A 58 -6.61 29.33 -0.42
N SER A 59 -5.34 29.07 -0.09
CA SER A 59 -4.83 27.72 0.06
C SER A 59 -5.27 27.04 1.37
N LEU A 60 -5.57 27.83 2.41
CA LEU A 60 -5.89 27.34 3.75
C LEU A 60 -7.36 27.54 4.15
N ALA A 61 -8.22 27.98 3.22
CA ALA A 61 -9.61 28.36 3.51
C ALA A 61 -10.39 27.26 4.25
N ASP A 62 -10.24 26.01 3.82
CA ASP A 62 -10.94 24.85 4.38
C ASP A 62 -10.06 24.02 5.34
N THR A 63 -8.94 24.57 5.79
CA THR A 63 -8.00 23.84 6.66
C THR A 63 -8.35 24.04 8.13
N PRO A 64 -8.56 22.95 8.90
CA PRO A 64 -8.78 23.04 10.34
C PRO A 64 -7.64 23.75 11.08
N ALA A 65 -7.98 24.59 12.06
CA ALA A 65 -7.02 25.36 12.84
C ALA A 65 -5.98 24.49 13.57
N GLU A 66 -6.37 23.28 14.00
CA GLU A 66 -5.48 22.32 14.65
C GLU A 66 -4.34 21.84 13.74
N LEU A 67 -4.62 21.60 12.45
CA LEU A 67 -3.60 21.22 11.47
C LEU A 67 -2.65 22.38 11.16
N ILE A 68 -3.15 23.61 11.18
CA ILE A 68 -2.33 24.81 11.00
C ILE A 68 -1.40 24.99 12.19
N GLU A 69 -1.90 24.83 13.42
CA GLU A 69 -1.06 24.90 14.62
C GLU A 69 0.01 23.81 14.62
N TYR A 70 -0.37 22.58 14.26
CA TYR A 70 0.56 21.47 14.09
C TYR A 70 1.66 21.78 13.07
N ALA A 71 1.30 22.28 11.89
CA ALA A 71 2.26 22.67 10.87
C ALA A 71 3.18 23.81 11.33
N LEU A 72 2.66 24.80 12.06
CA LEU A 72 3.44 25.92 12.61
C LEU A 72 4.48 25.45 13.62
N GLU A 73 4.16 24.50 14.48
CA GLU A 73 5.14 23.93 15.42
C GLU A 73 6.27 23.20 14.67
N ARG A 74 5.92 22.43 13.62
CA ARG A 74 6.91 21.77 12.77
C ARG A 74 7.80 22.75 11.99
N CYS A 75 7.25 23.87 11.52
CA CYS A 75 8.03 24.91 10.84
C CYS A 75 9.23 25.38 11.68
N LYS A 76 9.08 25.47 13.00
CA LYS A 76 10.14 25.95 13.91
C LYS A 76 11.33 25.00 13.96
N THR A 77 11.09 23.70 13.82
CA THR A 77 12.12 22.67 13.94
C THR A 77 12.68 22.25 12.58
N GLU A 78 11.88 22.30 11.52
CA GLU A 78 12.23 21.76 10.20
C GLU A 78 12.77 22.83 9.24
N HIS A 79 12.37 24.11 9.41
CA HIS A 79 12.70 25.16 8.47
C HIS A 79 13.55 26.25 9.11
N ALA A 80 14.67 26.60 8.46
CA ALA A 80 15.50 27.73 8.84
C ALA A 80 14.93 29.08 8.37
N TRP A 81 14.14 29.08 7.30
CA TRP A 81 13.53 30.27 6.70
C TRP A 81 12.00 30.15 6.73
N PRO A 82 11.25 31.26 6.64
CA PRO A 82 9.80 31.19 6.47
C PRO A 82 9.45 30.28 5.30
N PRO A 83 8.59 29.27 5.49
CA PRO A 83 8.24 28.35 4.42
C PRO A 83 7.40 29.08 3.36
N THR A 84 7.50 28.61 2.12
CA THR A 84 6.51 28.92 1.09
C THR A 84 5.19 28.22 1.40
N ILE A 85 4.08 28.68 0.80
CA ILE A 85 2.78 27.99 0.96
C ILE A 85 2.85 26.53 0.50
N ALA A 86 3.61 26.25 -0.56
CA ALA A 86 3.79 24.90 -1.09
C ALA A 86 4.54 23.97 -0.12
N GLU A 87 5.47 24.51 0.67
CA GLU A 87 6.14 23.78 1.76
C GLU A 87 5.20 23.62 2.95
N PHE A 88 4.50 24.68 3.34
CA PHE A 88 3.59 24.67 4.49
C PHE A 88 2.45 23.67 4.33
N ILE A 89 1.85 23.56 3.14
CA ILE A 89 0.80 22.56 2.86
C ILE A 89 1.28 21.13 3.13
N LYS A 90 2.56 20.82 2.90
CA LYS A 90 3.11 19.49 3.19
C LYS A 90 3.22 19.22 4.69
N LEU A 91 3.37 20.27 5.49
CA LEU A 91 3.44 20.17 6.95
C LEU A 91 2.06 20.01 7.61
N LEU A 92 0.98 20.33 6.90
CA LEU A 92 -0.40 20.08 7.36
C LEU A 92 -0.71 18.59 7.49
N GLN A 93 0.04 17.72 6.80
CA GLN A 93 -0.12 16.27 6.91
C GLN A 93 0.50 15.80 8.23
N PRO A 94 -0.25 15.08 9.09
CA PRO A 94 0.28 14.47 10.30
C PRO A 94 1.51 13.63 9.99
N SER A 95 2.57 13.78 10.77
CA SER A 95 3.74 12.92 10.66
C SER A 95 3.34 11.48 11.04
N PRO A 96 3.96 10.44 10.44
CA PRO A 96 3.70 9.06 10.81
C PRO A 96 3.79 8.84 12.33
N GLU A 97 4.75 9.50 12.98
CA GLU A 97 5.00 9.41 14.42
C GLU A 97 3.82 9.89 15.27
N SER A 98 3.08 10.91 14.80
CA SER A 98 1.93 11.46 15.52
C SER A 98 0.76 10.49 15.65
N ILE A 99 0.70 9.48 14.78
CA ILE A 99 -0.31 8.42 14.79
C ILE A 99 0.25 7.06 15.22
N GLY A 100 1.43 7.05 15.85
CA GLY A 100 2.07 5.85 16.38
C GLY A 100 2.78 4.99 15.32
N LEU A 101 2.99 5.51 14.11
CA LEU A 101 3.77 4.85 13.06
C LEU A 101 5.25 5.22 13.16
N PRO A 102 6.18 4.33 12.75
CA PRO A 102 7.59 4.67 12.74
C PRO A 102 7.90 5.80 11.75
N ALA A 103 8.94 6.58 12.07
CA ALA A 103 9.51 7.57 11.16
C ALA A 103 9.89 6.92 9.82
N THR A 104 9.76 7.64 8.70
CA THR A 104 10.01 7.11 7.35
C THR A 104 11.37 6.42 7.22
N ASN A 105 12.43 7.02 7.78
CA ASN A 105 13.76 6.42 7.77
C ASN A 105 13.84 5.12 8.58
N ALA A 106 13.21 5.08 9.76
CA ALA A 106 13.17 3.88 10.60
C ALA A 106 12.37 2.76 9.91
N ALA A 107 11.22 3.11 9.31
CA ALA A 107 10.38 2.20 8.53
C ALA A 107 11.15 1.61 7.33
N TYR A 108 11.93 2.43 6.62
CA TYR A 108 12.74 1.96 5.49
C TYR A 108 13.85 0.99 5.95
N VAL A 109 14.56 1.32 7.02
CA VAL A 109 15.60 0.43 7.58
C VAL A 109 15.00 -0.90 8.02
N GLU A 110 13.83 -0.88 8.66
CA GLU A 110 13.09 -2.09 9.01
C GLU A 110 12.69 -2.90 7.77
N ALA A 111 12.15 -2.24 6.73
CA ALA A 111 11.77 -2.87 5.48
C ALA A 111 12.97 -3.58 4.80
N CYS A 112 14.12 -2.92 4.70
CA CYS A 112 15.34 -3.53 4.17
C CYS A 112 15.81 -4.71 5.02
N ARG A 113 15.78 -4.60 6.35
CA ARG A 113 16.16 -5.72 7.25
C ARG A 113 15.24 -6.92 7.09
N ASN A 114 13.94 -6.69 6.93
CA ASN A 114 12.94 -7.74 6.84
C ASN A 114 12.85 -8.33 5.41
N ALA A 115 13.26 -7.59 4.38
CA ALA A 115 13.31 -8.07 2.99
C ALA A 115 14.24 -9.28 2.78
N TYR A 116 15.29 -9.43 3.60
CA TYR A 116 16.19 -10.59 3.56
C TYR A 116 15.57 -11.87 4.14
N GLN A 117 14.48 -11.77 4.92
CA GLN A 117 13.84 -12.91 5.58
C GLN A 117 12.32 -12.79 5.46
N ALA A 118 11.77 -13.31 4.36
CA ALA A 118 10.36 -13.15 4.00
C ALA A 118 9.36 -13.82 4.98
N THR A 119 9.81 -14.75 5.83
CA THR A 119 8.94 -15.55 6.71
C THR A 119 9.27 -15.35 8.18
N GLY A 120 8.24 -15.10 9.02
CA GLY A 120 8.36 -15.18 10.48
C GLY A 120 8.84 -13.92 11.23
N ARG A 121 8.99 -12.77 10.58
CA ARG A 121 9.37 -11.53 11.26
C ARG A 121 8.20 -10.72 11.82
N GLN A 122 8.44 -10.11 12.97
CA GLN A 122 7.57 -9.09 13.54
C GLN A 122 7.82 -7.76 12.84
N TRP A 123 6.75 -7.18 12.31
CA TRP A 123 6.74 -5.83 11.74
C TRP A 123 6.24 -4.87 12.80
N SER A 124 6.85 -3.68 12.91
CA SER A 124 6.41 -2.63 13.82
C SER A 124 4.99 -2.18 13.52
N HIS A 125 4.64 -2.11 12.23
CA HIS A 125 3.31 -1.81 11.77
C HIS A 125 3.00 -2.46 10.41
N LEU A 126 1.72 -2.78 10.17
CA LEU A 126 1.26 -3.35 8.90
C LEU A 126 1.58 -2.45 7.70
N CYS A 127 1.50 -1.13 7.89
CA CYS A 127 1.86 -0.11 6.91
C CYS A 127 3.30 -0.28 6.39
N VAL A 128 4.26 -0.62 7.26
CA VAL A 128 5.66 -0.84 6.87
C VAL A 128 5.78 -2.08 5.99
N LYS A 129 5.09 -3.17 6.36
CA LYS A 129 5.04 -4.41 5.59
C LYS A 129 4.41 -4.20 4.21
N MET A 130 3.30 -3.47 4.14
CA MET A 130 2.60 -3.18 2.88
C MET A 130 3.44 -2.28 1.98
N ALA A 131 4.07 -1.23 2.52
CA ALA A 131 4.99 -0.39 1.75
C ALA A 131 6.16 -1.19 1.18
N ALA A 132 6.70 -2.14 1.97
CA ALA A 132 7.77 -3.02 1.53
C ALA A 132 7.33 -4.01 0.44
N LEU A 133 6.08 -4.51 0.51
CA LEU A 133 5.46 -5.33 -0.53
C LEU A 133 5.27 -4.55 -1.83
N GLU A 134 4.79 -3.31 -1.76
CA GLU A 134 4.56 -2.45 -2.93
C GLU A 134 5.84 -2.18 -3.71
N VAL A 135 6.97 -1.98 -3.02
CA VAL A 135 8.30 -1.80 -3.63
C VAL A 135 8.93 -3.12 -4.08
N SER A 136 8.43 -4.26 -3.61
CA SER A 136 9.04 -5.59 -3.68
C SER A 136 10.21 -5.81 -2.73
N TYR A 137 10.12 -6.88 -1.94
CA TYR A 137 11.23 -7.39 -1.13
C TYR A 137 12.47 -7.71 -1.96
N TYR A 138 12.31 -8.08 -3.24
CA TYR A 138 13.45 -8.33 -4.11
C TYR A 138 14.23 -7.04 -4.39
N SER A 139 13.56 -5.96 -4.77
CA SER A 139 14.24 -4.68 -5.02
C SER A 139 14.89 -4.15 -3.74
N LEU A 140 14.19 -4.21 -2.60
CA LEU A 140 14.73 -3.78 -1.31
C LEU A 140 16.00 -4.53 -0.86
N LYS A 141 16.22 -5.77 -1.30
CA LYS A 141 17.43 -6.56 -0.97
C LYS A 141 18.55 -6.46 -2.01
N SER A 142 18.23 -6.21 -3.28
CA SER A 142 19.19 -6.31 -4.38
C SER A 142 19.65 -4.97 -4.95
N GLU A 143 18.83 -3.93 -4.82
CA GLU A 143 19.08 -2.62 -5.42
C GLU A 143 19.65 -1.61 -4.41
N PRO A 144 20.44 -0.61 -4.87
CA PRO A 144 21.01 0.40 -4.00
C PRO A 144 19.93 1.30 -3.36
N GLU A 145 20.23 1.79 -2.15
CA GLU A 145 19.36 2.69 -1.37
C GLU A 145 18.87 3.90 -2.17
N LYS A 146 19.73 4.47 -3.03
CA LYS A 146 19.38 5.63 -3.85
C LYS A 146 18.17 5.39 -4.77
N LEU A 147 17.92 4.15 -5.19
CA LEU A 147 16.77 3.78 -6.01
C LEU A 147 15.57 3.35 -5.16
N THR A 148 15.80 2.52 -4.14
CA THR A 148 14.71 1.90 -3.38
C THR A 148 14.12 2.82 -2.33
N ARG A 149 14.92 3.70 -1.71
CA ARG A 149 14.46 4.63 -0.67
C ARG A 149 13.37 5.60 -1.14
N PRO A 150 13.51 6.33 -2.26
CA PRO A 150 12.44 7.23 -2.72
C PRO A 150 11.16 6.50 -3.12
N LEU A 151 11.28 5.27 -3.67
CA LEU A 151 10.12 4.45 -3.99
C LEU A 151 9.38 4.01 -2.72
N PHE A 152 10.12 3.54 -1.72
CA PHE A 152 9.56 3.15 -0.42
C PHE A 152 8.95 4.33 0.32
N GLU A 153 9.63 5.46 0.40
CA GLU A 153 9.12 6.66 1.05
C GLU A 153 7.80 7.11 0.44
N LYS A 154 7.70 7.10 -0.90
CA LYS A 154 6.46 7.42 -1.59
C LYS A 154 5.34 6.44 -1.25
N ALA A 155 5.60 5.13 -1.32
CA ALA A 155 4.61 4.10 -1.00
C ALA A 155 4.15 4.19 0.47
N TYR A 156 5.10 4.34 1.39
CA TYR A 156 4.86 4.46 2.82
C TYR A 156 4.03 5.69 3.16
N LEU A 157 4.40 6.88 2.66
CA LEU A 157 3.66 8.12 2.92
C LEU A 157 2.24 8.08 2.33
N ASN A 158 2.04 7.44 1.18
CA ASN A 158 0.71 7.23 0.62
C ASN A 158 -0.17 6.34 1.52
N LEU A 159 0.39 5.26 2.07
CA LEU A 159 -0.32 4.38 3.01
C LEU A 159 -0.61 5.07 4.35
N VAL A 160 0.35 5.84 4.87
CA VAL A 160 0.15 6.71 6.05
C VAL A 160 -1.02 7.65 5.82
N LYS A 161 -1.08 8.30 4.66
CA LYS A 161 -2.18 9.20 4.31
C LYS A 161 -3.53 8.47 4.30
N ARG A 162 -3.61 7.27 3.72
CA ARG A 162 -4.84 6.45 3.73
C ARG A 162 -5.29 6.11 5.14
N ILE A 163 -4.36 5.78 6.05
CA ILE A 163 -4.68 5.55 7.47
C ILE A 163 -5.24 6.82 8.12
N ILE A 164 -4.62 7.99 7.85
CA ILE A 164 -5.08 9.28 8.37
C ILE A 164 -6.49 9.61 7.85
N ASP A 165 -6.77 9.29 6.59
CA ASP A 165 -8.08 9.43 5.96
C ASP A 165 -9.11 8.41 6.50
N GLY A 166 -8.71 7.51 7.40
CA GLY A 166 -9.58 6.56 8.11
C GLY A 166 -9.70 5.18 7.45
N GLU A 167 -8.87 4.86 6.46
CA GLU A 167 -8.87 3.54 5.81
C GLU A 167 -8.17 2.47 6.69
N THR A 168 -8.81 1.31 6.81
CA THR A 168 -8.18 0.12 7.40
C THR A 168 -7.31 -0.60 6.36
N LEU A 169 -6.06 -0.84 6.72
CA LEU A 169 -5.15 -1.60 5.88
C LEU A 169 -5.37 -3.11 6.07
N GLU A 170 -5.61 -3.82 4.98
CA GLU A 170 -5.72 -5.29 4.96
C GLU A 170 -4.70 -5.88 3.98
N ILE A 171 -4.08 -7.00 4.35
CA ILE A 171 -3.27 -7.79 3.43
C ILE A 171 -4.11 -8.99 3.01
N GLU A 172 -4.44 -9.06 1.72
CA GLU A 172 -5.01 -10.27 1.13
C GLU A 172 -4.02 -11.42 1.32
N GLN A 173 -4.35 -12.37 2.18
CA GLN A 173 -3.54 -13.57 2.30
C GLN A 173 -3.74 -14.39 1.04
N PRO A 174 -2.65 -14.88 0.40
CA PRO A 174 -2.77 -15.76 -0.74
C PRO A 174 -3.60 -16.97 -0.31
N ILE A 175 -4.70 -17.20 -1.03
CA ILE A 175 -5.56 -18.37 -0.85
C ILE A 175 -4.64 -19.59 -0.88
N ALA A 176 -4.62 -20.36 0.21
CA ALA A 176 -3.85 -21.59 0.25
C ALA A 176 -4.25 -22.43 -0.96
N LEU A 177 -3.27 -22.94 -1.71
CA LEU A 177 -3.56 -23.95 -2.72
C LEU A 177 -4.36 -25.06 -2.02
N PRO A 178 -5.46 -25.55 -2.62
CA PRO A 178 -6.16 -26.70 -2.09
C PRO A 178 -5.15 -27.80 -1.80
N GLU A 179 -5.26 -28.47 -0.65
CA GLU A 179 -4.43 -29.63 -0.38
C GLU A 179 -4.54 -30.58 -1.59
N PRO A 180 -3.41 -31.09 -2.13
CA PRO A 180 -3.46 -32.08 -3.19
C PRO A 180 -4.42 -33.18 -2.73
N ASN A 181 -5.43 -33.53 -3.55
CA ASN A 181 -6.41 -34.57 -3.23
C ASN A 181 -5.75 -35.97 -3.25
N ALA A 182 -4.74 -36.21 -2.41
CA ALA A 182 -4.03 -37.48 -2.29
C ALA A 182 -4.95 -38.61 -1.79
N TYR A 183 -5.99 -38.27 -1.03
CA TYR A 183 -6.93 -39.23 -0.45
C TYR A 183 -7.76 -39.99 -1.50
N LEU A 184 -8.07 -39.37 -2.65
CA LEU A 184 -8.92 -40.00 -3.67
C LEU A 184 -8.16 -41.03 -4.52
N SER A 185 -6.85 -40.84 -4.73
CA SER A 185 -6.01 -41.84 -5.39
C SER A 185 -5.79 -43.04 -4.49
N ASP A 186 -5.57 -42.84 -3.19
CA ASP A 186 -5.31 -43.92 -2.24
C ASP A 186 -6.53 -44.83 -2.05
N GLU A 187 -7.73 -44.25 -1.99
CA GLU A 187 -8.98 -45.00 -1.89
C GLU A 187 -9.25 -45.83 -3.16
N LEU A 188 -9.01 -45.26 -4.34
CA LEU A 188 -9.14 -45.97 -5.61
C LEU A 188 -8.12 -47.10 -5.75
N ILE A 189 -6.87 -46.89 -5.31
CA ILE A 189 -5.83 -47.92 -5.29
C ILE A 189 -6.28 -49.12 -4.44
N ALA A 190 -6.83 -48.87 -3.25
CA ALA A 190 -7.35 -49.92 -2.38
C ALA A 190 -8.51 -50.70 -3.03
N GLN A 191 -9.43 -50.00 -3.72
CA GLN A 191 -10.54 -50.63 -4.45
C GLN A 191 -10.06 -51.49 -5.62
N LEU A 192 -9.05 -51.03 -6.38
CA LEU A 192 -8.47 -51.78 -7.49
C LEU A 192 -7.76 -53.06 -7.00
N ILE A 193 -7.02 -52.97 -5.89
CA ILE A 193 -6.38 -54.15 -5.28
C ILE A 193 -7.45 -55.16 -4.82
N ALA A 194 -8.52 -54.68 -4.19
CA ALA A 194 -9.65 -55.53 -3.78
C ALA A 194 -10.39 -56.17 -4.97
N ALA A 195 -10.42 -55.50 -6.13
CA ALA A 195 -10.97 -56.01 -7.38
C ALA A 195 -10.04 -57.01 -8.09
N GLY A 196 -8.83 -57.27 -7.56
CA GLY A 196 -7.89 -58.26 -8.09
C GLY A 196 -6.76 -57.69 -8.95
N VAL A 197 -6.58 -56.36 -8.98
CA VAL A 197 -5.42 -55.74 -9.64
C VAL A 197 -4.18 -55.96 -8.78
N ALA A 198 -3.05 -56.31 -9.42
CA ALA A 198 -1.77 -56.43 -8.73
C ALA A 198 -1.38 -55.11 -8.01
N GLU A 199 -0.87 -55.21 -6.77
CA GLU A 199 -0.46 -54.06 -5.95
C GLU A 199 0.54 -53.13 -6.67
N THR A 200 1.36 -53.68 -7.57
CA THR A 200 2.33 -52.90 -8.37
C THR A 200 1.69 -52.12 -9.52
N LYS A 201 0.50 -52.52 -9.98
CA LYS A 201 -0.21 -51.90 -11.11
C LYS A 201 -1.30 -50.92 -10.66
N ALA A 202 -1.90 -51.12 -9.49
CA ALA A 202 -2.99 -50.29 -9.00
C ALA A 202 -2.65 -48.77 -8.93
N PRO A 203 -1.45 -48.34 -8.46
CA PRO A 203 -1.08 -46.92 -8.47
C PRO A 203 -0.98 -46.32 -9.87
N THR A 204 -0.49 -47.09 -10.84
CA THR A 204 -0.35 -46.66 -12.24
C THR A 204 -1.72 -46.43 -12.89
N LEU A 205 -2.68 -47.30 -12.58
CA LEU A 205 -4.06 -47.16 -13.09
C LEU A 205 -4.81 -46.00 -12.41
N ALA A 206 -4.54 -45.73 -11.13
CA ALA A 206 -5.15 -44.61 -10.41
C ALA A 206 -4.53 -43.22 -10.73
N TYR A 207 -3.40 -43.18 -11.45
CA TYR A 207 -2.63 -41.95 -11.73
C TYR A 207 -3.43 -40.84 -12.43
N TYR A 208 -4.48 -41.17 -13.19
CA TYR A 208 -5.31 -40.16 -13.84
C TYR A 208 -6.04 -39.25 -12.82
N MET A 209 -6.24 -39.72 -11.58
CA MET A 209 -6.89 -38.94 -10.51
C MET A 209 -6.10 -37.70 -10.11
N GLU A 210 -4.78 -37.70 -10.29
CA GLU A 210 -3.90 -36.55 -10.06
C GLU A 210 -4.04 -35.47 -11.14
N LYS A 211 -4.68 -35.77 -12.27
CA LYS A 211 -4.89 -34.81 -13.35
C LYS A 211 -6.12 -33.93 -13.08
N PRO A 212 -6.12 -32.66 -13.56
CA PRO A 212 -7.24 -31.74 -13.35
C PRO A 212 -8.56 -32.36 -13.81
N LYS A 213 -9.61 -32.23 -12.98
CA LYS A 213 -10.96 -32.68 -13.34
C LYS A 213 -11.39 -32.06 -14.67
N GLN A 214 -12.05 -32.85 -15.53
CA GLN A 214 -12.53 -32.45 -16.86
C GLN A 214 -11.46 -32.05 -17.90
N SER A 215 -10.17 -32.32 -17.64
CA SER A 215 -9.13 -32.11 -18.66
C SER A 215 -9.08 -33.25 -19.69
N ASP A 216 -8.81 -32.93 -20.96
CA ASP A 216 -8.60 -33.94 -22.02
C ASP A 216 -7.50 -34.95 -21.66
N VAL A 217 -6.50 -34.49 -20.91
CA VAL A 217 -5.42 -35.34 -20.39
C VAL A 217 -5.98 -36.39 -19.44
N ARG A 218 -6.83 -36.00 -18.49
CA ARG A 218 -7.46 -36.95 -17.54
C ARG A 218 -8.26 -38.03 -18.27
N SER A 219 -9.10 -37.64 -19.24
CA SER A 219 -9.91 -38.57 -20.03
C SER A 219 -9.06 -39.60 -20.77
N ARG A 220 -7.98 -39.17 -21.45
CA ARG A 220 -7.08 -40.08 -22.17
C ARG A 220 -6.37 -41.08 -21.25
N TYR A 221 -5.93 -40.64 -20.08
CA TYR A 221 -5.28 -41.53 -19.12
C TYR A 221 -6.28 -42.52 -18.50
N ARG A 222 -7.51 -42.08 -18.20
CA ARG A 222 -8.59 -42.96 -17.72
C ARG A 222 -8.97 -44.01 -18.75
N GLU A 223 -9.15 -43.63 -20.01
CA GLU A 223 -9.47 -44.57 -21.11
C GLU A 223 -8.39 -45.65 -21.25
N ARG A 224 -7.11 -45.28 -21.19
CA ARG A 224 -6.00 -46.24 -21.22
C ARG A 224 -6.02 -47.18 -20.02
N ALA A 225 -6.27 -46.66 -18.83
CA ALA A 225 -6.36 -47.48 -17.62
C ALA A 225 -7.56 -48.45 -17.69
N GLN A 226 -8.70 -48.01 -18.23
CA GLN A 226 -9.88 -48.85 -18.42
C GLN A 226 -9.62 -49.98 -19.43
N GLN A 227 -8.96 -49.68 -20.54
CA GLN A 227 -8.54 -50.70 -21.52
C GLN A 227 -7.57 -51.72 -20.93
N GLU A 228 -6.67 -51.28 -20.04
CA GLU A 228 -5.75 -52.20 -19.37
C GLU A 228 -6.47 -53.12 -18.37
N LEU A 229 -7.50 -52.63 -17.67
CA LEU A 229 -8.36 -53.46 -16.82
C LEU A 229 -9.12 -54.52 -17.63
N GLU A 230 -9.67 -54.13 -18.80
CA GLU A 230 -10.34 -55.05 -19.72
C GLU A 230 -9.40 -56.15 -20.24
N GLN A 231 -8.16 -55.79 -20.59
CA GLN A 231 -7.13 -56.76 -21.00
C GLN A 231 -6.74 -57.74 -19.90
N LEU A 232 -6.78 -57.29 -18.64
CA LEU A 232 -6.53 -58.13 -17.47
C LEU A 232 -7.75 -58.98 -17.06
N GLY A 233 -8.91 -58.78 -17.70
CA GLY A 233 -10.15 -59.49 -17.40
C GLY A 233 -10.78 -59.07 -16.08
N ILE A 234 -10.50 -57.85 -15.59
CA ILE A 234 -11.00 -57.33 -14.32
C ILE A 234 -12.19 -56.41 -14.60
N GLU A 235 -13.39 -56.82 -14.17
CA GLU A 235 -14.60 -56.00 -14.27
C GLU A 235 -14.61 -54.93 -13.17
N PHE A 236 -13.98 -53.79 -13.45
CA PHE A 236 -14.01 -52.61 -12.59
C PHE A 236 -14.18 -51.35 -13.45
N ASN A 237 -15.13 -50.49 -13.09
CA ASN A 237 -15.36 -49.24 -13.82
C ASN A 237 -14.70 -48.08 -13.07
N LEU A 238 -13.70 -47.45 -13.70
CA LEU A 238 -12.95 -46.36 -13.08
C LEU A 238 -13.84 -45.11 -12.92
N PRO A 239 -13.81 -44.43 -11.75
CA PRO A 239 -14.57 -43.19 -11.54
C PRO A 239 -14.06 -42.03 -12.41
N ASP A 240 -14.87 -41.00 -12.60
CA ASP A 240 -14.49 -39.80 -13.37
C ASP A 240 -13.44 -38.92 -12.68
#